data_AF-A0A3B9GBX6-F1
#
_entry.id   AF-A0A3B9GBX6-F1
#
_cell.length_a   1.000
_cell.length_b   1.000
_cell.length_c   1.000
_cell.angle_alpha   90.00
_cell.angle_beta   90.00
_cell.angle_gamma   90.00
#
_symmetry.space_group_name_H-M   'P 1'
#
loop_
_entity.id
_entity.type
_entity.pdbx_description
1 polymer ?
#
loop_
_entity_poly.entity_id
_entity_poly.type
_entity_poly.pdbx_seq_one_letter_code
_entity_poly.pdbx_strand_id
1 'polypeptide(L)'
;KKTEIWEGGHRVPCFIRWPKGGLGKPRAVGGLTQVQDVLPTLLDLCQIKPRKKTAFDGMSLAPILKGKTKVSEDRILVINYSRMPGFSNYPSPHSQTQMRADQAAVLWKRWRLLEDRELYDLASDPLQKKNVIGKHPEVVAKMRKRLYSWWDGVKHLANEEQRAAIIGTEHENPTKLSATEWLDVFVDQQGQIRRGVLKNGYWLIDVARAGEYEIELRRWPKEADGTISGTLPDGSGTALPINQAMLFMSGHNHLKISEKKSYQFEGLTKTVNPKDKGVTFTMTLKKGPTALHTWFKGRDGIMLSAYYVYVTRK
;
A
#
# COMPACT_ATOMS: atom_id res chain seq x y z
N LYS A 1 19.54 -0.97 -4.27
CA LYS A 1 19.04 -0.95 -2.88
C LYS A 1 17.59 -1.41 -2.86
N LYS A 2 17.00 -1.72 -1.68
CA LYS A 2 15.54 -1.86 -1.56
C LYS A 2 14.88 -0.57 -2.08
N THR A 3 13.67 -0.66 -2.64
CA THR A 3 12.93 0.44 -3.31
C THR A 3 13.50 0.91 -4.65
N GLU A 4 14.29 0.08 -5.32
CA GLU A 4 14.79 0.36 -6.67
C GLU A 4 14.50 -0.81 -7.61
N ILE A 5 14.49 -0.56 -8.92
CA ILE A 5 14.15 -1.54 -9.97
C ILE A 5 15.36 -2.36 -10.47
N TRP A 6 16.53 -2.19 -9.87
CA TRP A 6 17.72 -2.98 -10.15
C TRP A 6 17.59 -4.39 -9.55
N GLU A 7 18.41 -5.35 -9.98
CA GLU A 7 18.36 -6.75 -9.48
C GLU A 7 18.38 -6.81 -7.95
N GLY A 8 19.22 -5.99 -7.30
CA GLY A 8 19.32 -5.94 -5.84
C GLY A 8 18.11 -5.32 -5.12
N GLY A 9 17.15 -4.75 -5.83
CA GLY A 9 15.94 -4.16 -5.26
C GLY A 9 14.70 -5.05 -5.35
N HIS A 10 14.65 -5.98 -6.30
CA HIS A 10 13.48 -6.84 -6.54
C HIS A 10 13.76 -8.35 -6.50
N ARG A 11 15.01 -8.80 -6.65
CA ARG A 11 15.34 -10.23 -6.60
C ARG A 11 15.38 -10.70 -5.16
N VAL A 12 14.56 -11.70 -4.83
CA VAL A 12 14.44 -12.26 -3.48
C VAL A 12 14.79 -13.76 -3.47
N PRO A 13 15.45 -14.25 -2.42
CA PRO A 13 15.60 -15.68 -2.22
C PRO A 13 14.25 -16.30 -1.86
N CYS A 14 13.91 -17.43 -2.47
CA CYS A 14 12.71 -18.20 -2.16
C CYS A 14 13.08 -19.67 -1.99
N PHE A 15 12.73 -20.24 -0.84
CA PHE A 15 12.94 -21.65 -0.53
C PHE A 15 11.60 -22.31 -0.25
N ILE A 16 11.35 -23.46 -0.88
CA ILE A 16 10.13 -24.25 -0.67
C ILE A 16 10.55 -25.63 -0.18
N ARG A 17 10.04 -26.01 1.00
CA ARG A 17 10.25 -27.34 1.58
C ARG A 17 8.90 -27.96 1.90
N TRP A 18 8.61 -29.09 1.27
CA TRP A 18 7.42 -29.87 1.56
C TRP A 18 7.73 -31.37 1.53
N PRO A 19 8.07 -31.98 2.69
CA PRO A 19 8.54 -33.37 2.73
C PRO A 19 7.56 -34.38 2.14
N LYS A 20 6.25 -34.19 2.37
CA LYS A 20 5.19 -35.05 1.83
C LYS A 20 4.61 -34.55 0.49
N GLY A 21 5.18 -33.48 -0.08
CA GLY A 21 4.65 -32.80 -1.27
C GLY A 21 5.06 -33.40 -2.60
N GLY A 22 5.95 -34.40 -2.61
CA GLY A 22 6.45 -35.02 -3.83
C GLY A 22 7.23 -34.05 -4.73
N LEU A 23 7.97 -33.09 -4.15
CA LEU A 23 8.74 -32.09 -4.90
C LEU A 23 10.08 -32.63 -5.47
N GLY A 24 10.36 -33.93 -5.28
CA GLY A 24 11.61 -34.56 -5.71
C GLY A 24 12.81 -34.20 -4.82
N LYS A 25 14.02 -34.43 -5.36
CA LYS A 25 15.28 -34.14 -4.66
C LYS A 25 15.52 -32.62 -4.52
N PRO A 26 16.22 -32.16 -3.47
CA PRO A 26 16.63 -30.77 -3.33
C PRO A 26 17.40 -30.29 -4.57
N ARG A 27 17.01 -29.14 -5.11
CA ARG A 27 17.63 -28.53 -6.30
C ARG A 27 17.30 -27.06 -6.42
N ALA A 28 18.09 -26.34 -7.20
CA ALA A 28 17.73 -25.01 -7.67
C ALA A 28 16.70 -25.11 -8.82
N VAL A 29 15.74 -24.17 -8.84
CA VAL A 29 14.83 -23.97 -9.97
C VAL A 29 15.29 -22.73 -10.71
N GLY A 30 15.69 -22.89 -11.98
CA GLY A 30 16.09 -21.79 -12.85
C GLY A 30 14.93 -21.15 -13.61
N GLY A 31 15.19 -19.98 -14.19
CA GLY A 31 14.22 -19.19 -14.96
C GLY A 31 13.57 -18.07 -14.16
N LEU A 32 12.81 -17.23 -14.84
CA LEU A 32 12.15 -16.08 -14.22
C LEU A 32 10.86 -16.50 -13.51
N THR A 33 10.77 -16.21 -12.22
CA THR A 33 9.58 -16.40 -11.38
C THR A 33 9.25 -15.09 -10.66
N GLN A 34 8.00 -14.96 -10.21
CA GLN A 34 7.52 -13.77 -9.51
C GLN A 34 6.55 -14.15 -8.38
N VAL A 35 6.30 -13.19 -7.49
CA VAL A 35 5.40 -13.42 -6.33
C VAL A 35 3.98 -13.81 -6.76
N GLN A 36 3.50 -13.32 -7.90
CA GLN A 36 2.20 -13.65 -8.47
C GLN A 36 2.07 -15.13 -8.86
N ASP A 37 3.18 -15.86 -8.97
CA ASP A 37 3.17 -17.32 -9.22
C ASP A 37 2.76 -18.12 -7.99
N VAL A 38 2.91 -17.56 -6.78
CA VAL A 38 2.68 -18.28 -5.52
C VAL A 38 1.22 -18.74 -5.41
N LEU A 39 0.26 -17.83 -5.63
CA LEU A 39 -1.16 -18.16 -5.52
C LEU A 39 -1.60 -19.31 -6.46
N PRO A 40 -1.41 -19.23 -7.79
CA PRO A 40 -1.78 -20.33 -8.68
C PRO A 40 -0.99 -21.62 -8.38
N THR A 41 0.25 -21.52 -7.91
CA THR A 41 1.03 -22.70 -7.47
C THR A 41 0.41 -23.39 -6.27
N LEU A 42 0.03 -22.63 -5.24
CA LEU A 42 -0.59 -23.18 -4.03
C LEU A 42 -1.96 -23.81 -4.34
N LEU A 43 -2.77 -23.17 -5.17
CA LEU A 43 -4.06 -23.71 -5.60
C LEU A 43 -3.89 -25.06 -6.32
N ASP A 44 -2.94 -25.16 -7.25
CA ASP A 44 -2.63 -26.39 -7.98
C ASP A 44 -2.10 -27.49 -7.04
N LEU A 45 -1.15 -27.16 -6.17
CA LEU A 45 -0.59 -28.09 -5.19
C LEU A 45 -1.65 -28.62 -4.19
N CYS A 46 -2.60 -27.78 -3.79
CA CYS A 46 -3.71 -28.13 -2.91
C CYS A 46 -4.92 -28.69 -3.66
N GLN A 47 -4.88 -28.78 -4.99
CA GLN A 47 -6.00 -29.23 -5.84
C GLN A 47 -7.28 -28.41 -5.65
N ILE A 48 -7.13 -27.12 -5.31
CA ILE A 48 -8.24 -26.19 -5.11
C ILE A 48 -8.58 -25.56 -6.46
N LYS A 49 -9.83 -25.75 -6.90
CA LYS A 49 -10.37 -25.07 -8.08
C LYS A 49 -10.92 -23.70 -7.67
N PRO A 50 -10.51 -22.60 -8.34
CA PRO A 50 -11.13 -21.30 -8.13
C PRO A 50 -12.64 -21.36 -8.38
N ARG A 51 -13.44 -20.70 -7.54
CA ARG A 51 -14.91 -20.66 -7.68
C ARG A 51 -15.38 -20.01 -8.99
N LYS A 52 -14.57 -19.10 -9.54
CA LYS A 52 -14.81 -18.42 -10.82
C LYS A 52 -13.59 -18.60 -11.72
N LYS A 53 -13.78 -18.58 -13.04
CA LYS A 53 -12.69 -18.57 -14.01
C LYS A 53 -11.85 -17.30 -13.80
N THR A 54 -10.79 -17.44 -13.02
CA THR A 54 -9.90 -16.33 -12.62
C THR A 54 -8.69 -16.37 -13.53
N ALA A 55 -8.43 -15.26 -14.22
CA ALA A 55 -7.16 -15.07 -14.93
C ALA A 55 -6.13 -14.62 -13.90
N PHE A 56 -5.11 -15.44 -13.66
CA PHE A 56 -3.99 -15.07 -12.78
C PHE A 56 -2.91 -14.37 -13.61
N ASP A 57 -2.26 -13.36 -13.04
CA ASP A 57 -1.09 -12.70 -13.64
C ASP A 57 0.18 -13.58 -13.58
N GLY A 58 0.19 -14.55 -12.66
CA GLY A 58 1.23 -15.56 -12.52
C GLY A 58 0.84 -16.90 -13.14
N MET A 59 1.78 -17.84 -13.08
CA MET A 59 1.58 -19.23 -13.53
C MET A 59 1.86 -20.21 -12.39
N SER A 60 1.21 -21.37 -12.41
CA SER A 60 1.54 -22.44 -11.46
C SER A 60 2.96 -22.97 -11.73
N LEU A 61 3.77 -22.98 -10.68
CA LEU A 61 5.09 -23.60 -10.65
C LEU A 61 5.02 -25.06 -10.20
N ALA A 62 3.85 -25.62 -9.88
CA ALA A 62 3.75 -26.97 -9.36
C ALA A 62 4.37 -28.05 -10.27
N PRO A 63 4.20 -28.01 -11.62
CA PRO A 63 4.89 -28.95 -12.51
C PRO A 63 6.42 -28.79 -12.47
N ILE A 64 6.92 -27.57 -12.33
CA ILE A 64 8.35 -27.24 -12.25
C ILE A 64 8.93 -27.72 -10.91
N LEU A 65 8.20 -27.47 -9.81
CA LEU A 65 8.55 -27.94 -8.47
C LEU A 65 8.52 -29.47 -8.36
N LYS A 66 7.69 -30.15 -9.16
CA LYS A 66 7.68 -31.62 -9.28
C LYS A 66 8.68 -32.16 -10.31
N GLY A 67 9.45 -31.30 -10.96
CA GLY A 67 10.50 -31.68 -11.93
C GLY A 67 9.97 -32.17 -13.28
N LYS A 68 8.69 -31.91 -13.59
CA LYS A 68 8.03 -32.34 -14.82
C LYS A 68 8.34 -31.42 -16.00
N THR A 69 8.53 -30.13 -15.75
CA THR A 69 8.81 -29.11 -16.78
C THR A 69 9.80 -28.07 -16.26
N LYS A 70 10.27 -27.19 -17.15
CA LYS A 70 11.08 -26.02 -16.80
C LYS A 70 10.27 -24.75 -17.03
N VAL A 71 10.67 -23.65 -16.37
CA VAL A 71 10.17 -22.32 -16.70
C VAL A 71 10.55 -21.99 -18.14
N SER A 72 9.61 -21.48 -18.93
CA SER A 72 9.89 -21.08 -20.31
C SER A 72 10.95 -19.98 -20.38
N GLU A 73 11.91 -20.11 -21.30
CA GLU A 73 12.91 -19.07 -21.56
C GLU A 73 12.33 -17.83 -22.22
N ASP A 74 11.17 -17.95 -22.86
CA ASP A 74 10.46 -16.81 -23.47
C ASP A 74 9.57 -16.06 -22.48
N ARG A 75 9.57 -16.46 -21.21
CA ARG A 75 8.87 -15.72 -20.17
C ARG A 75 9.48 -14.33 -19.98
N ILE A 76 8.64 -13.30 -20.06
CA ILE A 76 9.01 -11.90 -19.82
C ILE A 76 8.19 -11.37 -18.65
N LEU A 77 8.87 -10.84 -17.64
CA LEU A 77 8.24 -10.21 -16.47
C LEU A 77 8.34 -8.70 -16.55
N VAL A 78 7.34 -8.01 -16.01
CA VAL A 78 7.35 -6.57 -15.83
C VAL A 78 7.25 -6.28 -14.33
N ILE A 79 8.19 -5.51 -13.82
CA ILE A 79 8.22 -5.04 -12.44
C ILE A 79 7.99 -3.54 -12.50
N ASN A 80 6.79 -3.11 -12.11
CA ASN A 80 6.47 -1.70 -12.00
C ASN A 80 6.40 -1.32 -10.53
N TYR A 81 7.14 -0.28 -10.17
CA TYR A 81 7.27 0.15 -8.79
C TYR A 81 6.77 1.58 -8.65
N SER A 82 5.73 1.76 -7.84
CA SER A 82 5.34 3.08 -7.34
C SER A 82 6.43 3.59 -6.40
N ARG A 83 7.05 4.72 -6.73
CA ARG A 83 8.14 5.27 -5.91
C ARG A 83 7.56 5.82 -4.61
N MET A 84 8.20 5.46 -3.49
CA MET A 84 7.87 6.02 -2.18
C MET A 84 8.01 7.55 -2.25
N PRO A 85 6.99 8.33 -1.88
CA PRO A 85 7.08 9.77 -1.90
C PRO A 85 8.00 10.18 -0.75
N GLY A 86 9.26 10.47 -1.06
CA GLY A 86 10.27 10.77 -0.04
C GLY A 86 9.89 11.96 0.86
N PHE A 87 9.03 12.87 0.37
CA PHE A 87 8.76 14.16 1.01
C PHE A 87 7.30 14.66 0.90
N SER A 88 6.35 13.88 0.37
CA SER A 88 4.95 14.33 0.30
C SER A 88 4.30 14.29 1.68
N ASN A 89 3.84 15.45 2.13
CA ASN A 89 3.07 15.60 3.38
C ASN A 89 1.55 15.69 3.11
N TYR A 90 1.14 15.55 1.85
CA TYR A 90 -0.26 15.52 1.40
C TYR A 90 -0.36 14.88 -0.01
N PRO A 91 -1.48 14.22 -0.37
CA PRO A 91 -1.70 13.68 -1.71
C PRO A 91 -1.60 14.74 -2.81
N SER A 92 -1.06 14.37 -3.97
CA SER A 92 -0.90 15.28 -5.11
C SER A 92 -1.16 14.56 -6.43
N PRO A 93 -1.88 15.18 -7.38
CA PRO A 93 -2.08 14.61 -8.72
C PRO A 93 -0.78 14.44 -9.52
N HIS A 94 0.32 15.06 -9.06
CA HIS A 94 1.66 14.92 -9.64
C HIS A 94 2.62 14.17 -8.71
N SER A 95 2.09 13.34 -7.81
CA SER A 95 2.89 12.57 -6.87
C SER A 95 3.89 11.65 -7.58
N GLN A 96 5.07 11.49 -6.98
CA GLN A 96 6.07 10.53 -7.45
C GLN A 96 5.60 9.07 -7.34
N THR A 97 4.49 8.83 -6.63
CA THR A 97 3.82 7.53 -6.50
C THR A 97 3.07 7.11 -7.77
N GLN A 98 2.77 8.05 -8.67
CA GLN A 98 2.04 7.77 -9.90
C GLN A 98 2.81 6.79 -10.78
N MET A 99 2.23 5.62 -11.01
CA MET A 99 2.78 4.56 -11.83
C MET A 99 2.80 4.99 -13.30
N ARG A 100 3.88 4.63 -13.99
CA ARG A 100 4.05 4.85 -15.43
C ARG A 100 4.77 3.67 -16.07
N ALA A 101 4.52 3.46 -17.36
CA ALA A 101 5.18 2.40 -18.13
C ALA A 101 6.71 2.57 -18.13
N ASP A 102 7.17 3.80 -18.34
CA ASP A 102 8.59 4.18 -18.47
C ASP A 102 9.36 4.15 -17.13
N GLN A 103 8.74 3.75 -16.03
CA GLN A 103 9.39 3.54 -14.74
C GLN A 103 9.50 2.07 -14.32
N ALA A 104 9.18 1.15 -15.24
CA ALA A 104 9.25 -0.28 -14.98
C ALA A 104 10.63 -0.89 -15.29
N ALA A 105 10.90 -2.04 -14.70
CA ALA A 105 11.89 -2.98 -15.21
C ALA A 105 11.21 -4.09 -16.01
N VAL A 106 11.81 -4.48 -17.13
CA VAL A 106 11.40 -5.64 -17.92
C VAL A 106 12.53 -6.67 -17.85
N LEU A 107 12.16 -7.91 -17.51
CA LEU A 107 13.10 -9.01 -17.31
C LEU A 107 12.83 -10.06 -18.39
N TRP A 108 13.86 -10.41 -19.16
CA TRP A 108 13.77 -11.47 -20.16
C TRP A 108 15.11 -12.19 -20.31
N LYS A 109 15.16 -13.49 -20.00
CA LYS A 109 16.42 -14.26 -19.97
C LYS A 109 17.49 -13.53 -19.13
N ARG A 110 18.66 -13.26 -19.73
CA ARG A 110 19.78 -12.49 -19.16
C ARG A 110 19.57 -10.97 -19.17
N TRP A 111 18.56 -10.47 -19.88
CA TRP A 111 18.38 -9.06 -20.15
C TRP A 111 17.54 -8.36 -19.07
N ARG A 112 17.94 -7.13 -18.75
CA ARG A 112 17.22 -6.20 -17.86
C ARG A 112 17.08 -4.86 -18.53
N LEU A 113 15.87 -4.53 -18.98
CA LEU A 113 15.53 -3.20 -19.50
C LEU A 113 14.96 -2.38 -18.34
N LEU A 114 15.65 -1.33 -17.93
CA LEU A 114 15.29 -0.47 -16.81
C LEU A 114 14.79 0.88 -17.33
N GLU A 115 13.60 1.29 -16.87
CA GLU A 115 12.95 2.57 -17.14
C GLU A 115 12.86 2.93 -18.63
N ASP A 116 12.81 1.91 -19.49
CA ASP A 116 12.87 2.07 -20.94
C ASP A 116 14.10 2.84 -21.48
N ARG A 117 15.15 2.97 -20.65
CA ARG A 117 16.33 3.82 -20.89
C ARG A 117 17.65 3.07 -20.88
N GLU A 118 17.76 2.01 -20.09
CA GLU A 118 19.01 1.27 -19.94
C GLU A 118 18.79 -0.22 -20.11
N LEU A 119 19.67 -0.89 -20.87
CA LEU A 119 19.65 -2.35 -21.03
C LEU A 119 20.93 -2.93 -20.45
N TYR A 120 20.78 -3.92 -19.58
CA TYR A 120 21.89 -4.67 -19.00
C TYR A 120 21.82 -6.13 -19.35
N ASP A 121 23.01 -6.73 -19.39
CA ASP A 121 23.24 -8.12 -19.67
C ASP A 121 23.83 -8.81 -18.43
N LEU A 122 22.99 -9.53 -17.68
CA LEU A 122 23.42 -10.15 -16.44
C LEU A 122 24.39 -11.33 -16.59
N ALA A 123 24.54 -11.89 -17.80
CA ALA A 123 25.48 -12.99 -17.97
C ALA A 123 26.93 -12.49 -18.03
N SER A 124 27.16 -11.31 -18.58
CA SER A 124 28.48 -10.65 -18.61
C SER A 124 28.65 -9.56 -17.55
N ASP A 125 27.55 -8.99 -17.07
CA ASP A 125 27.51 -7.83 -16.17
C ASP A 125 26.45 -8.03 -15.07
N PRO A 126 26.67 -8.96 -14.13
CA PRO A 126 25.73 -9.24 -13.05
C PRO A 126 25.54 -8.06 -12.08
N LEU A 127 26.45 -7.09 -12.09
CA LEU A 127 26.39 -5.87 -11.27
C LEU A 127 25.72 -4.70 -12.00
N GLN A 128 25.29 -4.89 -13.25
CA GLN A 128 24.61 -3.88 -14.07
C GLN A 128 25.39 -2.56 -14.19
N LYS A 129 26.69 -2.62 -14.50
CA LYS A 129 27.57 -1.46 -14.65
C LYS A 129 27.61 -0.87 -16.05
N LYS A 130 27.28 -1.65 -17.08
CA LYS A 130 27.46 -1.28 -18.49
C LYS A 130 26.14 -1.32 -19.25
N ASN A 131 25.61 -0.15 -19.56
CA ASN A 131 24.45 -0.02 -20.43
C ASN A 131 24.83 -0.43 -21.88
N VAL A 132 24.07 -1.38 -22.45
CA VAL A 132 24.27 -1.91 -23.80
C VAL A 132 23.06 -1.69 -24.71
N ILE A 133 22.14 -0.77 -24.35
CA ILE A 133 20.87 -0.56 -25.07
C ILE A 133 21.05 -0.27 -26.56
N GLY A 134 22.03 0.57 -26.93
CA GLY A 134 22.30 0.92 -28.32
C GLY A 134 22.90 -0.22 -29.17
N LYS A 135 23.31 -1.33 -28.55
CA LYS A 135 23.94 -2.47 -29.22
C LYS A 135 22.98 -3.64 -29.49
N HIS A 136 21.79 -3.62 -28.90
CA HIS A 136 20.83 -4.72 -28.98
C HIS A 136 19.39 -4.22 -29.27
N PRO A 137 19.18 -3.48 -30.38
CA PRO A 137 17.88 -2.88 -30.69
C PRO A 137 16.74 -3.92 -30.80
N GLU A 138 17.04 -5.13 -31.27
CA GLU A 138 16.09 -6.24 -31.38
C GLU A 138 15.60 -6.75 -30.02
N VAL A 139 16.49 -6.83 -29.03
CA VAL A 139 16.16 -7.21 -27.66
C VAL A 139 15.27 -6.13 -27.03
N VAL A 140 15.66 -4.86 -27.21
CA VAL A 140 14.92 -3.70 -26.70
C VAL A 140 13.51 -3.66 -27.30
N ALA A 141 13.37 -3.86 -28.60
CA ALA A 141 12.07 -3.87 -29.28
C ALA A 141 11.13 -4.94 -28.72
N LYS A 142 11.63 -6.17 -28.50
CA LYS A 142 10.82 -7.26 -27.91
C LYS A 142 10.40 -6.94 -26.47
N MET A 143 11.30 -6.41 -25.66
CA MET A 143 11.02 -6.05 -24.26
C MET A 143 10.05 -4.87 -24.15
N ARG A 144 10.21 -3.83 -24.99
CA ARG A 144 9.27 -2.70 -25.12
C ARG A 144 7.88 -3.16 -25.51
N LYS A 145 7.77 -4.03 -26.52
CA LYS A 145 6.48 -4.59 -26.95
C LYS A 145 5.75 -5.24 -25.77
N ARG A 146 6.45 -6.02 -24.95
CA ARG A 146 5.87 -6.62 -23.75
C ARG A 146 5.47 -5.57 -22.71
N LEU A 147 6.32 -4.57 -22.47
CA LEU A 147 6.06 -3.50 -21.50
C LEU A 147 4.79 -2.73 -21.82
N TYR A 148 4.68 -2.21 -23.05
CA TYR A 148 3.54 -1.40 -23.44
C TYR A 148 2.26 -2.24 -23.58
N SER A 149 2.35 -3.49 -24.04
CA SER A 149 1.21 -4.42 -24.01
C SER A 149 0.73 -4.74 -22.59
N TRP A 150 1.64 -4.89 -21.62
CA TRP A 150 1.27 -5.03 -20.21
C TRP A 150 0.62 -3.76 -19.69
N TRP A 151 1.24 -2.60 -19.95
CA TRP A 151 0.74 -1.31 -19.49
C TRP A 151 -0.65 -0.99 -20.02
N ASP A 152 -0.92 -1.24 -21.30
CA ASP A 152 -2.25 -1.04 -21.89
C ASP A 152 -3.34 -1.85 -21.17
N GLY A 153 -3.00 -3.01 -20.63
CA GLY A 153 -3.93 -3.85 -19.86
C GLY A 153 -4.22 -3.34 -18.45
N VAL A 154 -3.34 -2.51 -17.87
CA VAL A 154 -3.44 -2.08 -16.45
C VAL A 154 -3.54 -0.58 -16.25
N LYS A 155 -3.19 0.25 -17.24
CA LYS A 155 -3.06 1.72 -17.13
C LYS A 155 -4.31 2.41 -16.61
N HIS A 156 -5.48 1.84 -16.87
CA HIS A 156 -6.76 2.37 -16.41
C HIS A 156 -6.96 2.21 -14.90
N LEU A 157 -6.39 1.15 -14.30
CA LEU A 157 -6.51 0.84 -12.87
C LEU A 157 -5.27 1.25 -12.07
N ALA A 158 -4.10 1.39 -12.73
CA ALA A 158 -2.80 1.50 -12.08
C ALA A 158 -2.67 2.68 -11.10
N ASN A 159 -3.41 3.76 -11.35
CA ASN A 159 -3.42 4.97 -10.53
C ASN A 159 -4.82 5.28 -9.96
N GLU A 160 -5.76 4.33 -10.03
CA GLU A 160 -7.04 4.47 -9.35
C GLU A 160 -6.82 4.35 -7.83
N GLU A 161 -7.27 5.37 -7.10
CA GLU A 161 -7.18 5.40 -5.65
C GLU A 161 -7.98 4.23 -5.06
N GLN A 162 -7.27 3.30 -4.42
CA GLN A 162 -7.89 2.15 -3.79
C GLN A 162 -8.48 2.54 -2.44
N ARG A 163 -9.68 2.05 -2.17
CA ARG A 163 -10.34 2.22 -0.87
C ARG A 163 -9.79 1.19 0.09
N ALA A 164 -8.99 1.65 1.02
CA ALA A 164 -8.19 0.77 1.87
C ALA A 164 -9.04 -0.01 2.89
N ALA A 165 -10.24 0.47 3.22
CA ALA A 165 -11.07 -0.15 4.25
C ALA A 165 -12.57 -0.05 3.98
N ILE A 166 -13.30 -1.10 4.38
CA ILE A 166 -14.76 -1.15 4.37
C ILE A 166 -15.23 -1.07 5.83
N ILE A 167 -15.95 -0.02 6.20
CA ILE A 167 -16.47 0.18 7.56
C ILE A 167 -17.94 -0.26 7.67
N GLY A 168 -18.33 -0.68 8.89
CA GLY A 168 -19.72 -1.05 9.19
C GLY A 168 -20.17 -2.38 8.59
N THR A 169 -19.22 -3.26 8.31
CA THR A 169 -19.48 -4.67 8.00
C THR A 169 -19.64 -5.47 9.30
N GLU A 170 -20.26 -6.64 9.23
CA GLU A 170 -20.32 -7.59 10.36
C GLU A 170 -19.04 -8.42 10.52
N HIS A 171 -18.14 -8.38 9.53
CA HIS A 171 -16.89 -9.14 9.55
C HIS A 171 -15.79 -8.43 10.35
N GLU A 172 -15.89 -7.11 10.53
CA GLU A 172 -14.94 -6.33 11.32
C GLU A 172 -15.61 -5.07 11.90
N ASN A 173 -16.08 -5.17 13.15
CA ASN A 173 -16.69 -4.08 13.91
C ASN A 173 -16.23 -4.15 15.39
N PRO A 174 -15.42 -3.21 15.90
CA PRO A 174 -14.93 -2.00 15.22
C PRO A 174 -13.92 -2.29 14.12
N THR A 175 -13.98 -1.52 13.04
CA THR A 175 -12.93 -1.49 12.01
C THR A 175 -11.77 -0.64 12.50
N LYS A 176 -10.53 -1.16 12.43
CA LYS A 176 -9.33 -0.39 12.79
C LYS A 176 -8.66 0.17 11.54
N LEU A 177 -8.59 1.50 11.46
CA LEU A 177 -7.84 2.22 10.46
C LEU A 177 -6.52 2.72 11.05
N SER A 178 -5.48 2.76 10.23
CA SER A 178 -4.17 3.26 10.61
C SER A 178 -3.52 4.13 9.53
N ALA A 179 -2.55 4.95 9.93
CA ALA A 179 -1.87 5.88 9.02
C ALA A 179 -1.10 5.20 7.87
N THR A 180 -0.91 3.87 7.92
CA THR A 180 -0.35 3.11 6.80
C THR A 180 -1.27 3.10 5.58
N GLU A 181 -2.56 3.34 5.78
CA GLU A 181 -3.59 3.35 4.74
C GLU A 181 -3.88 4.76 4.22
N TRP A 182 -3.17 5.79 4.70
CA TRP A 182 -3.32 7.13 4.16
C TRP A 182 -2.90 7.15 2.70
N LEU A 183 -3.72 7.79 1.87
CA LEU A 183 -3.36 8.04 0.48
C LEU A 183 -2.07 8.87 0.43
N ASP A 184 -1.08 8.43 -0.34
CA ASP A 184 0.16 9.16 -0.68
C ASP A 184 1.01 9.73 0.49
N VAL A 185 0.66 9.46 1.75
CA VAL A 185 1.34 10.01 2.94
C VAL A 185 1.90 8.88 3.79
N PHE A 186 3.23 8.84 3.86
CA PHE A 186 3.92 7.70 4.44
C PHE A 186 4.15 7.82 5.95
N VAL A 187 3.41 7.01 6.71
CA VAL A 187 3.62 6.71 8.13
C VAL A 187 3.35 5.21 8.36
N ASP A 188 4.38 4.38 8.18
CA ASP A 188 4.24 2.91 8.22
C ASP A 188 5.01 2.24 9.36
N GLN A 189 5.84 3.00 10.06
CA GLN A 189 6.70 2.48 11.11
C GLN A 189 6.34 3.05 12.47
N GLN A 190 6.37 2.17 13.48
CA GLN A 190 6.20 2.56 14.88
C GLN A 190 7.23 3.60 15.35
N GLY A 191 8.43 3.61 14.76
CA GLY A 191 9.42 4.66 15.02
C GLY A 191 8.93 6.06 14.61
N GLN A 192 8.17 6.19 13.52
CA GLN A 192 7.59 7.47 13.10
C GLN A 192 6.48 7.93 14.05
N ILE A 193 5.62 7.00 14.46
CA ILE A 193 4.55 7.24 15.45
C ILE A 193 5.15 7.74 16.77
N ARG A 194 6.19 7.05 17.27
CA ARG A 194 6.88 7.41 18.51
C ARG A 194 7.52 8.80 18.44
N ARG A 195 8.17 9.14 17.33
CA ARG A 195 8.73 10.48 17.09
C ARG A 195 7.65 11.57 16.96
N GLY A 196 6.39 11.20 16.72
CA GLY A 196 5.31 12.17 16.54
C GLY A 196 5.45 12.97 15.24
N VAL A 197 5.74 12.29 14.12
CA VAL A 197 5.89 12.95 12.80
C VAL A 197 4.67 13.79 12.44
N LEU A 198 4.88 15.08 12.17
CA LEU A 198 3.79 16.02 11.88
C LEU A 198 3.32 15.88 10.42
N LYS A 199 2.60 14.79 10.13
CA LYS A 199 2.03 14.49 8.81
C LYS A 199 0.50 14.43 8.87
N ASN A 200 -0.13 14.81 7.76
CA ASN A 200 -1.58 14.82 7.63
C ASN A 200 -1.98 13.97 6.43
N GLY A 201 -2.95 13.09 6.63
CA GLY A 201 -3.47 12.20 5.61
C GLY A 201 -4.95 11.96 5.83
N TYR A 202 -5.56 11.22 4.91
CA TYR A 202 -6.96 10.83 4.99
C TYR A 202 -7.14 9.42 4.47
N TRP A 203 -8.23 8.79 4.90
CA TRP A 203 -8.62 7.47 4.43
C TRP A 203 -9.71 7.58 3.39
N LEU A 204 -9.54 6.88 2.29
CA LEU A 204 -10.62 6.57 1.37
C LEU A 204 -11.27 5.27 1.81
N ILE A 205 -12.53 5.35 2.23
CA ILE A 205 -13.27 4.23 2.81
C ILE A 205 -14.59 4.00 2.07
N ASP A 206 -15.13 2.80 2.23
CA ASP A 206 -16.49 2.46 1.84
C ASP A 206 -17.34 2.17 3.06
N VAL A 207 -18.47 2.87 3.17
CA VAL A 207 -19.49 2.60 4.20
C VAL A 207 -20.39 1.48 3.69
N ALA A 208 -20.29 0.28 4.28
CA ALA A 208 -21.06 -0.87 3.83
C ALA A 208 -22.57 -0.74 4.11
N ARG A 209 -22.93 -0.13 5.25
CA ARG A 209 -24.32 0.00 5.72
C ARG A 209 -24.57 1.41 6.21
N ALA A 210 -25.68 2.03 5.82
CA ALA A 210 -26.10 3.28 6.44
C ALA A 210 -26.42 3.05 7.93
N GLY A 211 -26.25 4.08 8.77
CA GLY A 211 -26.55 4.00 10.20
C GLY A 211 -25.76 4.98 11.04
N GLU A 212 -25.86 4.82 12.36
CA GLU A 212 -25.08 5.59 13.32
C GLU A 212 -23.71 4.93 13.56
N TYR A 213 -22.68 5.76 13.58
CA TYR A 213 -21.30 5.33 13.77
C TYR A 213 -20.66 6.10 14.91
N GLU A 214 -19.84 5.38 15.66
CA GLU A 214 -18.87 5.91 16.59
C GLU A 214 -17.48 5.89 15.95
N ILE A 215 -16.80 7.04 15.94
CA ILE A 215 -15.48 7.21 15.33
C ILE A 215 -14.51 7.72 16.39
N GLU A 216 -13.61 6.86 16.85
CA GLU A 216 -12.62 7.17 17.88
C GLU A 216 -11.26 7.46 17.26
N LEU A 217 -10.79 8.70 17.39
CA LEU A 217 -9.47 9.14 16.95
C LEU A 217 -8.46 8.87 18.06
N ARG A 218 -7.33 8.26 17.71
CA ARG A 218 -6.23 8.00 18.64
C ARG A 218 -4.88 8.32 18.01
N ARG A 219 -3.93 8.69 18.86
CA ARG A 219 -2.51 8.78 18.48
C ARG A 219 -1.82 7.42 18.60
N TRP A 220 -2.14 6.67 19.64
CA TRP A 220 -1.58 5.34 19.89
C TRP A 220 -2.64 4.26 19.65
N PRO A 221 -2.24 3.05 19.21
CA PRO A 221 -3.19 1.95 19.13
C PRO A 221 -3.70 1.61 20.55
N LYS A 222 -4.93 1.11 20.67
CA LYS A 222 -5.59 0.84 21.96
C LYS A 222 -4.73 -0.02 22.89
N GLU A 223 -4.05 -1.01 22.30
CA GLU A 223 -3.22 -1.99 22.96
C GLU A 223 -1.96 -1.39 23.61
N ALA A 224 -1.52 -0.22 23.16
CA ALA A 224 -0.33 0.45 23.69
C ALA A 224 -0.65 1.43 24.84
N ASP A 225 -1.93 1.72 25.07
CA ASP A 225 -2.43 2.47 26.22
C ASP A 225 -1.87 3.90 26.46
N GLY A 226 -1.20 4.48 25.48
CA GLY A 226 -0.69 5.86 25.55
C GLY A 226 -1.81 6.91 25.45
N THR A 227 -1.60 8.08 26.07
CA THR A 227 -2.50 9.23 25.91
C THR A 227 -2.21 9.99 24.62
N ILE A 228 -3.21 10.69 24.07
CA ILE A 228 -3.07 11.44 22.82
C ILE A 228 -1.90 12.44 22.90
N SER A 229 -1.81 13.17 24.02
CA SER A 229 -0.79 14.19 24.24
C SER A 229 0.52 13.66 24.84
N GLY A 230 0.52 12.47 25.43
CA GLY A 230 1.65 11.91 26.16
C GLY A 230 2.50 10.90 25.38
N THR A 231 3.33 10.20 26.14
CA THR A 231 4.15 9.05 25.70
C THR A 231 3.39 7.74 25.93
N LEU A 232 4.02 6.62 25.60
CA LEU A 232 3.58 5.31 26.04
C LEU A 232 3.83 5.12 27.56
N PRO A 233 3.17 4.14 28.22
CA PRO A 233 3.33 3.87 29.65
C PRO A 233 4.76 3.55 30.09
N ASP A 234 5.57 2.99 29.19
CA ASP A 234 7.00 2.72 29.41
C ASP A 234 7.90 3.96 29.24
N GLY A 235 7.30 5.13 29.02
CA GLY A 235 7.99 6.40 28.78
C GLY A 235 8.48 6.57 27.34
N SER A 236 8.29 5.59 26.46
CA SER A 236 8.78 5.68 25.08
C SER A 236 7.90 6.58 24.20
N GLY A 237 8.55 7.25 23.24
CA GLY A 237 7.90 8.21 22.34
C GLY A 237 8.01 9.66 22.81
N THR A 238 7.44 10.57 22.02
CA THR A 238 7.54 12.02 22.23
C THR A 238 6.20 12.59 22.67
N ALA A 239 6.13 13.32 23.78
CA ALA A 239 4.91 14.04 24.15
C ALA A 239 4.62 15.16 23.13
N LEU A 240 3.36 15.32 22.75
CA LEU A 240 2.90 16.37 21.85
C LEU A 240 1.80 17.14 22.57
N PRO A 241 1.89 18.47 22.77
CA PRO A 241 0.88 19.27 23.47
C PRO A 241 -0.42 19.47 22.67
N ILE A 242 -1.01 18.36 22.20
CA ILE A 242 -2.31 18.25 21.54
C ILE A 242 -3.41 18.56 22.55
N ASN A 243 -4.30 19.46 22.18
CA ASN A 243 -5.43 19.90 23.02
C ASN A 243 -6.77 19.90 22.27
N GLN A 244 -6.78 19.53 20.99
CA GLN A 244 -7.98 19.51 20.18
C GLN A 244 -7.93 18.36 19.16
N ALA A 245 -9.08 17.73 18.95
CA ALA A 245 -9.32 16.72 17.92
C ALA A 245 -10.40 17.21 16.97
N MET A 246 -10.21 16.96 15.67
CA MET A 246 -11.09 17.41 14.61
C MET A 246 -11.34 16.26 13.64
N LEU A 247 -12.55 16.19 13.11
CA LEU A 247 -12.97 15.16 12.16
C LEU A 247 -13.85 15.77 11.08
N PHE A 248 -13.63 15.37 9.84
CA PHE A 248 -14.47 15.74 8.70
C PHE A 248 -14.66 14.54 7.77
N MET A 249 -15.90 14.27 7.39
CA MET A 249 -16.27 13.24 6.42
C MET A 249 -16.92 13.87 5.19
N SER A 250 -16.28 13.66 4.04
CA SER A 250 -16.71 14.20 2.75
C SER A 250 -18.11 13.70 2.37
N GLY A 251 -19.03 14.62 2.06
CA GLY A 251 -20.42 14.31 1.74
C GLY A 251 -21.34 14.05 2.95
N HIS A 252 -20.80 14.11 4.18
CA HIS A 252 -21.57 13.91 5.42
C HIS A 252 -21.55 15.14 6.32
N ASN A 253 -20.43 15.85 6.39
CA ASN A 253 -20.30 17.10 7.11
C ASN A 253 -20.58 18.28 6.16
N HIS A 254 -21.85 18.71 6.10
CA HIS A 254 -22.22 19.96 5.46
C HIS A 254 -23.12 20.76 6.41
N LEU A 255 -22.69 21.96 6.78
CA LEU A 255 -23.55 22.90 7.50
C LEU A 255 -24.66 23.38 6.58
N LYS A 256 -25.84 23.69 7.14
CA LYS A 256 -26.87 24.40 6.37
C LYS A 256 -26.29 25.73 5.88
N ILE A 257 -26.70 26.20 4.70
CA ILE A 257 -26.18 27.47 4.13
C ILE A 257 -26.29 28.62 5.14
N SER A 258 -27.38 28.67 5.91
CA SER A 258 -27.62 29.66 6.98
C SER A 258 -26.65 29.59 8.16
N GLU A 259 -25.99 28.45 8.37
CA GLU A 259 -25.05 28.21 9.47
C GLU A 259 -23.59 28.40 9.02
N LYS A 260 -23.36 28.55 7.71
CA LYS A 260 -22.02 28.78 7.16
C LYS A 260 -21.54 30.18 7.52
N LYS A 261 -20.33 30.26 8.07
CA LYS A 261 -19.58 31.51 8.22
C LYS A 261 -18.34 31.47 7.35
N SER A 262 -17.94 32.64 6.86
CA SER A 262 -16.72 32.81 6.07
C SER A 262 -15.51 32.24 6.84
N TYR A 263 -14.70 31.42 6.17
CA TYR A 263 -13.48 30.80 6.71
C TYR A 263 -13.68 29.85 7.91
N GLN A 264 -14.89 29.36 8.14
CA GLN A 264 -15.18 28.41 9.22
C GLN A 264 -14.91 26.95 8.80
N PHE A 265 -14.32 26.16 9.70
CA PHE A 265 -14.24 24.71 9.55
C PHE A 265 -15.61 24.06 9.75
N GLU A 266 -16.06 23.27 8.77
CA GLU A 266 -17.39 22.61 8.78
C GLU A 266 -17.40 21.23 9.46
N GLY A 267 -16.24 20.73 9.90
CA GLY A 267 -16.15 19.43 10.58
C GLY A 267 -16.46 19.50 12.07
N LEU A 268 -16.45 18.34 12.70
CA LEU A 268 -16.63 18.20 14.15
C LEU A 268 -15.33 18.50 14.88
N THR A 269 -15.43 19.13 16.05
CA THR A 269 -14.29 19.47 16.89
C THR A 269 -14.59 19.11 18.35
N LYS A 270 -13.60 18.56 19.06
CA LYS A 270 -13.67 18.26 20.50
C LYS A 270 -12.35 18.63 21.19
N THR A 271 -12.44 19.00 22.47
CA THR A 271 -11.26 19.23 23.32
C THR A 271 -10.58 17.90 23.65
N VAL A 272 -9.25 17.91 23.72
CA VAL A 272 -8.42 16.79 24.19
C VAL A 272 -7.81 17.17 25.54
N ASN A 273 -8.06 16.36 26.56
CA ASN A 273 -7.48 16.52 27.89
C ASN A 273 -6.18 15.69 28.01
N PRO A 274 -5.27 16.03 28.95
CA PRO A 274 -3.99 15.33 29.11
C PRO A 274 -4.09 13.80 29.35
N LYS A 275 -5.20 13.35 29.96
CA LYS A 275 -5.44 11.93 30.27
C LYS A 275 -6.17 11.18 29.15
N ASP A 276 -6.63 11.88 28.12
CA ASP A 276 -7.44 11.27 27.07
C ASP A 276 -6.57 10.35 26.21
N LYS A 277 -6.99 9.09 26.10
CA LYS A 277 -6.35 8.07 25.26
C LYS A 277 -6.93 8.02 23.85
N GLY A 278 -8.14 8.52 23.67
CA GLY A 278 -8.87 8.63 22.42
C GLY A 278 -9.93 9.72 22.52
N VAL A 279 -10.38 10.24 21.38
CA VAL A 279 -11.53 11.15 21.31
C VAL A 279 -12.56 10.57 20.36
N THR A 280 -13.77 10.42 20.86
CA THR A 280 -14.87 9.77 20.14
C THR A 280 -15.84 10.79 19.57
N PHE A 281 -16.21 10.61 18.30
CA PHE A 281 -17.27 11.35 17.61
C PHE A 281 -18.41 10.39 17.26
N THR A 282 -19.61 10.93 17.10
CA THR A 282 -20.78 10.17 16.66
C THR A 282 -21.42 10.87 15.49
N MET A 283 -21.79 10.12 14.46
CA MET A 283 -22.48 10.66 13.29
C MET A 283 -23.25 9.59 12.53
N THR A 284 -24.24 10.02 11.74
CA THR A 284 -24.97 9.15 10.81
C THR A 284 -24.26 9.14 9.46
N LEU A 285 -23.89 7.95 9.00
CA LEU A 285 -23.29 7.75 7.68
C LEU A 285 -24.30 7.15 6.71
N LYS A 286 -24.27 7.63 5.47
CA LYS A 286 -24.91 7.01 4.30
C LYS A 286 -24.00 5.91 3.76
N LYS A 287 -24.61 4.88 3.16
CA LYS A 287 -23.88 3.83 2.43
C LYS A 287 -23.14 4.43 1.24
N GLY A 288 -21.93 3.95 0.99
CA GLY A 288 -21.15 4.28 -0.20
C GLY A 288 -19.76 4.85 0.10
N PRO A 289 -19.07 5.31 -0.96
CA PRO A 289 -17.72 5.83 -0.86
C PRO A 289 -17.68 7.18 -0.14
N THR A 290 -16.67 7.39 0.70
CA THR A 290 -16.39 8.68 1.34
C THR A 290 -14.89 8.83 1.66
N ALA A 291 -14.50 10.01 2.13
CA ALA A 291 -13.16 10.31 2.61
C ALA A 291 -13.24 10.78 4.07
N LEU A 292 -12.46 10.14 4.94
CA LEU A 292 -12.36 10.47 6.36
C LEU A 292 -11.09 11.27 6.59
N HIS A 293 -11.25 12.52 7.01
CA HIS A 293 -10.17 13.41 7.40
C HIS A 293 -10.17 13.61 8.90
N THR A 294 -8.97 13.62 9.48
CA THR A 294 -8.79 13.83 10.93
C THR A 294 -7.62 14.75 11.19
N TRP A 295 -7.70 15.47 12.31
CA TRP A 295 -6.60 16.30 12.80
C TRP A 295 -6.55 16.30 14.31
N PHE A 296 -5.35 16.24 14.85
CA PHE A 296 -5.00 16.67 16.18
C PHE A 296 -4.29 18.01 16.07
N LYS A 297 -4.79 18.99 16.80
CA LYS A 297 -4.18 20.32 16.93
C LYS A 297 -3.64 20.49 18.34
N GLY A 298 -2.46 21.08 18.45
CA GLY A 298 -1.82 21.40 19.71
C GLY A 298 -1.35 22.84 19.79
N ARG A 299 -0.63 23.14 20.87
CA ARG A 299 0.15 24.39 21.01
C ARG A 299 1.30 24.44 19.99
N ASP A 300 1.88 25.62 19.82
CA ASP A 300 3.11 25.85 19.04
C ASP A 300 3.04 25.38 17.58
N GLY A 301 1.85 25.48 16.96
CA GLY A 301 1.64 25.13 15.57
C GLY A 301 1.59 23.63 15.28
N ILE A 302 1.51 22.78 16.30
CA ILE A 302 1.40 21.33 16.11
C ILE A 302 0.08 20.98 15.41
N MET A 303 0.20 20.29 14.30
CA MET A 303 -0.91 19.69 13.57
C MET A 303 -0.47 18.38 12.90
N LEU A 304 -1.25 17.33 13.12
CA LEU A 304 -1.06 16.01 12.51
C LEU A 304 -2.41 15.30 12.41
N SER A 305 -2.57 14.36 11.49
CA SER A 305 -3.76 13.52 11.46
C SER A 305 -3.69 12.43 12.53
N ALA A 306 -4.83 11.89 12.95
CA ALA A 306 -4.85 10.80 13.92
C ALA A 306 -4.16 9.57 13.34
N TYR A 307 -3.21 8.95 14.04
CA TYR A 307 -2.52 7.80 13.46
C TYR A 307 -3.37 6.52 13.44
N TYR A 308 -4.36 6.45 14.32
CA TYR A 308 -5.29 5.33 14.42
C TYR A 308 -6.71 5.87 14.54
N VAL A 309 -7.64 5.21 13.86
CA VAL A 309 -9.08 5.47 14.02
C VAL A 309 -9.80 4.14 14.19
N TYR A 310 -10.69 4.09 15.17
CA TYR A 310 -11.56 2.93 15.38
C TYR A 310 -12.98 3.34 15.02
N VAL A 311 -13.59 2.63 14.07
CA VAL A 311 -14.93 2.93 13.57
C VAL A 311 -15.87 1.81 13.98
N THR A 312 -16.80 2.11 14.88
CA THR A 312 -17.82 1.19 15.36
C THR A 312 -19.17 1.56 14.77
N ARG A 313 -19.82 0.64 14.06
CA ARG A 313 -21.23 0.78 13.70
C ARG A 313 -22.09 0.40 14.90
N LYS A 314 -23.05 1.25 15.27
CA LYS A 314 -24.06 0.96 16.30
C LYS A 314 -25.19 0.09 15.78
#